data_AF-A0A392TRM5-F1
#
_entry.id   AF-A0A392TRM5-F1
#
_cell.length_a   1.000
_cell.length_b   1.000
_cell.length_c   1.000
_cell.angle_alpha   90.00
_cell.angle_beta   90.00
_cell.angle_gamma   90.00
#
_symmetry.space_group_name_H-M   'P 1'
#
loop_
_entity.id
_entity.type
_entity.pdbx_description
1 polymer ?
#
loop_
_entity_poly.entity_id
_entity_poly.type
_entity_poly.pdbx_seq_one_letter_code
_entity_poly.pdbx_strand_id
1 'polypeptide(L)' 'GVQPIRHAVVSHFASHFKASIVERPGEDKLQFRRLSQLEGGGLTKPFSMEEVKAAV' A
#
# COMPACT_ATOMS: atom_id res chain seq x y z
N GLY A 1 21.04 20.15 21.49
CA GLY A 1 19.74 19.94 22.17
C GLY A 1 18.61 19.72 21.18
N VAL A 2 18.45 18.48 20.68
CA VAL A 2 17.39 18.12 19.69
C VAL A 2 16.35 17.15 20.29
N GLN A 3 16.69 16.50 21.40
CA GLN A 3 15.80 15.59 22.12
C GLN A 3 14.46 16.24 22.54
N PRO A 4 14.42 17.49 23.04
CA PRO A 4 13.17 18.13 23.44
C PRO A 4 12.24 18.39 22.24
N ILE A 5 12.82 18.80 21.10
CA ILE A 5 12.07 19.08 19.86
C ILE A 5 11.48 17.78 19.30
N ARG A 6 12.28 16.72 19.25
CA ARG A 6 11.81 15.40 18.79
C ARG A 6 10.64 14.89 19.63
N HIS A 7 10.73 15.06 20.95
CA HIS A 7 9.66 14.64 21.85
C HIS A 7 8.38 15.47 21.66
N ALA A 8 8.51 16.79 21.51
CA ALA A 8 7.38 17.68 21.24
C ALA A 8 6.68 17.35 19.90
N VAL A 9 7.47 17.10 18.85
CA VAL A 9 6.96 16.72 17.53
C VAL A 9 6.22 15.38 17.59
N VAL A 10 6.80 14.36 18.21
CA VAL A 10 6.16 13.04 18.35
C VAL A 10 4.87 13.14 19.16
N SER A 11 4.86 13.86 20.29
CA SER A 11 3.66 14.02 21.11
C SER A 11 2.56 14.80 20.38
N HIS A 12 2.92 15.85 19.64
CA HIS A 12 1.99 16.64 18.82
C HIS A 12 1.31 15.77 17.76
N PHE A 13 2.10 15.02 16.98
CA PHE A 13 1.57 14.17 15.92
C PHE A 13 0.85 12.92 16.47
N ALA A 14 1.31 12.33 17.56
CA ALA A 14 0.63 11.20 18.20
C ALA A 14 -0.78 11.59 18.67
N SER A 15 -0.96 12.79 19.22
CA SER A 15 -2.30 13.29 19.57
C SER A 15 -3.13 13.58 18.32
N HIS A 16 -2.55 14.20 17.29
CA HIS A 16 -3.23 14.53 16.04
C HIS A 16 -3.70 13.28 15.26
N PHE A 17 -2.86 12.24 15.16
CA PHE A 17 -3.20 10.99 14.47
C PHE A 17 -4.15 10.10 15.28
N LYS A 18 -4.10 10.15 16.63
CA LYS A 18 -5.08 9.48 17.49
C LYS A 18 -6.44 10.18 17.50
N ALA A 19 -6.46 11.49 17.26
CA ALA A 19 -7.69 12.30 17.17
C ALA A 19 -8.37 12.23 15.79
N SER A 20 -7.96 11.32 14.90
CA SER A 20 -8.65 11.10 13.63
C SER A 20 -10.05 10.52 13.89
N ILE A 21 -11.03 11.42 14.04
CA ILE A 21 -12.49 11.12 13.99
C ILE A 21 -12.91 10.79 12.55
N VAL A 22 -12.05 11.09 11.57
CA VAL A 22 -12.22 10.60 10.21
C VAL A 22 -11.85 9.13 10.24
N GLU A 23 -12.86 8.28 10.23
CA GLU A 23 -12.75 6.88 9.85
C GLU A 23 -11.99 6.89 8.52
N ARG A 24 -10.67 6.62 8.55
CA ARG A 24 -9.92 6.34 7.34
C ARG A 24 -10.75 5.27 6.67
N PRO A 25 -11.30 5.49 5.46
CA PRO A 25 -12.08 4.46 4.81
C PRO A 25 -11.20 3.24 4.83
N GLY A 26 -11.54 2.27 5.66
CA GLY A 26 -10.83 1.03 5.66
C GLY A 26 -10.84 0.57 4.21
N GLU A 27 -9.77 -0.05 3.77
CA GLU A 27 -9.81 -0.84 2.55
C GLU A 27 -10.85 -1.98 2.66
N ASP A 28 -11.70 -2.00 3.68
CA ASP A 28 -12.95 -2.76 3.79
C ASP A 28 -13.88 -2.61 2.57
N LYS A 29 -13.80 -1.51 1.83
CA LYS A 29 -14.52 -1.35 0.53
C LYS A 29 -13.73 -1.87 -0.67
N LEU A 30 -12.44 -2.15 -0.49
CA LEU A 30 -11.57 -2.70 -1.52
C LEU A 30 -11.33 -4.17 -1.21
N GLN A 31 -12.25 -5.02 -1.68
CA GLN A 31 -12.00 -6.45 -1.71
C GLN A 31 -10.91 -6.74 -2.75
N PHE A 32 -9.65 -6.72 -2.31
CA PHE A 32 -8.56 -7.16 -3.16
C PHE A 32 -8.67 -8.67 -3.36
N ARG A 33 -8.88 -9.09 -4.61
CA ARG A 33 -8.77 -10.50 -4.98
C ARG A 33 -7.34 -10.96 -4.68
N ARG A 34 -7.19 -11.86 -3.72
CA ARG A 34 -5.92 -12.56 -3.51
C ARG A 34 -5.70 -13.51 -4.69
N LEU A 35 -4.56 -13.41 -5.34
CA LEU A 35 -4.17 -14.34 -6.40
C LEU A 35 -3.86 -15.70 -5.78
N SER A 36 -4.28 -16.76 -6.46
CA SER A 36 -3.79 -18.11 -6.19
C SER A 36 -2.31 -18.22 -6.54
N GLN A 37 -1.65 -19.27 -6.03
CA GLN A 37 -0.24 -19.50 -6.28
C GLN A 37 0.07 -19.68 -7.78
N LEU A 38 -0.86 -20.27 -8.54
CA LEU A 38 -0.76 -20.43 -9.98
C LEU A 38 -0.86 -19.09 -10.72
N GLU A 39 -1.84 -18.26 -10.36
CA GLU A 39 -2.02 -16.93 -10.94
C GLU A 39 -0.83 -16.01 -10.63
N GLY A 40 -0.33 -16.07 -9.39
CA GLY A 40 0.87 -15.34 -8.99
C GLY A 40 2.10 -15.78 -9.78
N GLY A 41 2.28 -17.08 -10.02
CA GLY A 41 3.35 -17.60 -10.87
C GLY A 41 3.27 -17.09 -12.30
N GLY A 42 2.04 -16.98 -12.86
CA GLY A 42 1.80 -16.44 -14.20
C GLY A 42 2.29 -15.01 -14.39
N LEU A 43 2.21 -14.16 -13.35
CA LEU A 43 2.70 -12.77 -13.41
C LEU A 43 4.22 -12.65 -13.50
N THR A 44 4.96 -13.69 -13.08
CA THR A 44 6.43 -13.72 -13.18
C THR A 44 6.91 -14.29 -14.51
N LYS A 45 6.01 -14.83 -15.34
CA LYS A 45 6.34 -15.38 -16.65
C LYS A 45 6.65 -14.24 -17.64
N PRO A 46 7.81 -14.24 -18.31
CA PRO A 46 8.09 -13.30 -19.38
C PRO A 46 7.13 -13.46 -20.56
N PHE A 47 6.86 -12.36 -21.27
CA PHE A 47 6.05 -12.37 -22.49
C PHE A 47 6.79 -13.07 -23.65
N SER A 48 6.03 -13.72 -24.53
CA SER A 48 6.57 -14.26 -25.79
C SER A 48 6.71 -13.16 -26.85
N MET A 49 7.52 -13.40 -27.89
CA MET A 49 7.64 -12.45 -29.01
C MET A 49 6.32 -12.24 -29.73
N GLU A 50 5.49 -13.27 -29.80
CA GLU A 50 4.18 -13.24 -30.44
C GLU A 50 3.19 -12.38 -29.66
N GLU A 51 3.16 -12.52 -28.32
CA GLU A 51 2.35 -11.67 -27.43
C GLU A 51 2.76 -10.19 -27.54
N VAL A 52 4.07 -9.93 -27.58
CA VAL A 52 4.60 -8.56 -27.73
C VAL A 52 4.22 -7.98 -29.09
N LYS A 53 4.35 -8.75 -30.18
CA LYS A 53 3.99 -8.29 -31.53
C LYS A 53 2.50 -8.07 -31.72
N ALA A 54 1.64 -8.78 -30.99
CA ALA A 54 0.19 -8.59 -31.08
C ALA A 54 -0.29 -7.32 -30.35
N ALA A 55 0.48 -6.81 -29.39
CA ALA A 55 0.14 -5.65 -28.56
C ALA A 55 0.73 -4.32 -29.07
N VAL A 56 1.56 -4.36 -30.12
CA VAL A 56 2.24 -3.21 -30.75
C VAL A 56 1.70 -3.00 -32.14
#